data_AF-A0A3M8B906-F1
#
_entry.id   AF-A0A3M8B906-F1
#
_cell.length_a   1.000
_cell.length_b   1.000
_cell.length_c   1.000
_cell.angle_alpha   90.00
_cell.angle_beta   90.00
_cell.angle_gamma   90.00
#
_symmetry.space_group_name_H-M   'P 1'
#
loop_
_entity.id
_entity.type
_entity.pdbx_description
1 polymer ?
#
loop_
_entity_poly.entity_id
_entity_poly.type
_entity_poly.pdbx_seq_one_letter_code
_entity_poly.pdbx_strand_id
1 'polypeptide(L)' 'MKYTCKKCGESRFFYVTVSVAAKQRIDLKEGSRHGIVYDIEPENIDGFYEDVIYCGKCDEQVDMEEWEEYQF' A
#
# COMPACT_ATOMS: atom_id res chain seq x y z
N MET A 1 -18.64 8.28 -1.71
CA MET A 1 -18.20 7.49 -2.88
C MET A 1 -18.48 6.01 -2.63
N LYS A 2 -19.02 5.26 -3.60
CA LYS A 2 -19.19 3.80 -3.54
C LYS A 2 -18.25 3.17 -4.56
N TYR A 3 -17.04 2.81 -4.14
CA TYR A 3 -16.11 2.08 -4.99
C TYR A 3 -16.65 0.68 -5.20
N THR A 4 -16.72 0.24 -6.46
CA THR A 4 -16.99 -1.16 -6.80
C THR A 4 -15.92 -1.61 -7.77
N CYS A 5 -15.18 -2.65 -7.40
CA CYS A 5 -14.20 -3.26 -8.29
C CYS A 5 -14.91 -3.82 -9.53
N LYS A 6 -14.61 -3.27 -10.71
CA LYS A 6 -15.22 -3.69 -11.98
C LYS A 6 -14.93 -5.16 -12.32
N LYS A 7 -13.84 -5.73 -11.78
CA LYS A 7 -13.43 -7.12 -12.02
C LYS A 7 -14.13 -8.15 -11.14
N CYS A 8 -14.27 -7.89 -9.84
CA CYS A 8 -14.77 -8.89 -8.88
C CYS A 8 -16.01 -8.48 -8.07
N GLY A 9 -16.50 -7.25 -8.26
CA GLY A 9 -17.67 -6.71 -7.58
C GLY A 9 -17.46 -6.35 -6.11
N GLU A 10 -16.23 -6.44 -5.58
CA GLU A 10 -15.91 -5.99 -4.22
C GLU A 10 -16.23 -4.49 -4.06
N SER A 11 -16.93 -4.12 -2.99
CA SER A 11 -17.38 -2.73 -2.79
C SER A 11 -17.16 -2.21 -1.37
N ARG A 12 -16.41 -2.94 -0.55
CA ARG A 12 -16.18 -2.65 0.87
C ARG A 12 -14.71 -2.53 1.22
N PHE A 13 -13.84 -3.39 0.68
CA PHE A 13 -12.43 -3.43 1.05
C PHE A 13 -11.51 -3.03 -0.10
N PHE A 14 -10.73 -2.00 0.14
CA PHE A 14 -9.74 -1.44 -0.76
C PHE A 14 -8.52 -1.02 0.06
N TYR A 15 -7.36 -0.94 -0.58
CA TYR A 15 -6.13 -0.48 0.07
C TYR A 15 -5.31 0.39 -0.88
N VAL A 16 -4.46 1.23 -0.30
CA VAL A 16 -3.35 1.88 -0.99
C VAL A 16 -2.06 1.32 -0.44
N THR A 17 -1.00 1.35 -1.24
CA THR A 17 0.33 1.02 -0.73
C THR A 17 0.84 2.19 0.10
N VAL A 18 1.45 1.89 1.23
CA VAL A 18 2.06 2.88 2.13
C VAL A 18 3.49 2.46 2.44
N SER A 19 4.33 3.43 2.78
CA SER A 19 5.60 3.21 3.42
C SER A 19 5.47 3.48 4.93
N VAL A 20 6.22 2.71 5.71
CA VAL A 20 6.29 2.82 7.17
C VAL A 20 7.75 2.72 7.59
N ALA A 21 8.09 3.40 8.68
CA ALA A 21 9.42 3.32 9.25
C ALA A 21 9.71 1.89 9.75
N ALA A 22 10.91 1.40 9.43
CA ALA A 22 11.43 0.13 9.93
C ALA A 22 12.96 0.17 10.00
N LYS A 23 13.56 -0.78 10.74
CA LYS A 23 15.01 -0.93 10.85
C LYS A 23 15.49 -2.06 9.96
N GLN A 24 16.58 -1.85 9.22
CA GLN A 24 17.27 -2.91 8.48
C GLN A 24 18.59 -3.25 9.16
N ARG A 25 18.85 -4.54 9.39
CA ARG A 25 20.13 -4.98 9.93
C ARG A 25 21.25 -4.84 8.91
N ILE A 26 22.32 -4.18 9.32
CA ILE A 26 23.58 -4.15 8.59
C ILE A 26 24.57 -5.04 9.34
N ASP A 27 24.89 -6.18 8.76
CA ASP A 27 26.00 -7.03 9.20
C ASP A 27 27.17 -6.82 8.26
N LEU A 28 28.28 -6.30 8.78
CA LEU A 28 29.49 -6.00 8.01
C LEU A 28 30.23 -7.25 7.52
N LYS A 29 29.80 -8.43 7.98
CA LYS A 29 30.31 -9.73 7.51
C LYS A 29 29.36 -10.42 6.53
N GLU A 30 28.29 -9.73 6.10
CA GLU A 30 27.26 -10.25 5.18
C GLU A 30 26.69 -11.62 5.62
N GLY A 31 26.57 -11.84 6.93
CA GLY A 31 26.02 -13.06 7.48
C GLY A 31 24.50 -13.19 7.21
N SER A 32 23.92 -14.29 7.67
CA SER A 32 22.49 -14.63 7.48
C SER A 32 21.50 -13.61 8.05
N ARG A 33 21.97 -12.61 8.79
CA ARG A 33 21.16 -11.55 9.39
C ARG A 33 21.24 -10.22 8.66
N HIS A 34 22.15 -10.06 7.69
CA HIS A 34 22.23 -8.85 6.87
C HIS A 34 20.93 -8.65 6.07
N GLY A 35 20.45 -7.41 5.95
CA GLY A 35 19.28 -7.07 5.14
C GLY A 35 17.92 -7.41 5.76
N ILE A 36 17.88 -8.12 6.89
CA ILE A 36 16.63 -8.41 7.60
C ILE A 36 16.01 -7.11 8.12
N VAL A 37 14.76 -6.87 7.73
CA VAL A 37 13.91 -5.77 8.21
C VAL A 37 13.21 -6.19 9.51
N TYR A 38 13.18 -5.31 10.50
CA TYR A 38 12.58 -5.55 11.82
C TYR A 38 12.14 -4.22 12.47
N ASP A 39 11.41 -4.31 13.59
CA ASP A 39 10.94 -3.14 14.35
C ASP A 39 10.14 -2.18 13.47
N ILE A 40 9.11 -2.73 12.81
CA ILE A 40 8.21 -2.01 11.92
C ILE A 40 7.24 -1.20 12.79
N GLU A 41 7.03 0.07 12.46
CA GLU A 41 6.08 0.97 13.13
C GLU A 41 4.82 1.16 12.25
N PRO A 42 3.87 0.20 12.22
CA PRO A 42 2.75 0.24 11.29
C PRO A 42 1.77 1.39 11.54
N GLU A 43 1.75 1.96 12.74
CA GLU A 43 0.95 3.13 13.09
C GLU A 43 1.57 4.44 12.59
N ASN A 44 2.83 4.43 12.11
CA ASN A 44 3.59 5.60 11.72
C ASN A 44 3.90 5.59 10.22
N ILE A 45 2.88 5.96 9.43
CA ILE A 45 2.98 6.03 7.97
C ILE A 45 3.86 7.22 7.58
N ASP A 46 4.93 6.96 6.85
CA ASP A 46 5.90 7.99 6.39
C ASP A 46 5.68 8.40 4.92
N GLY A 47 4.82 7.67 4.19
CA GLY A 47 4.44 7.99 2.82
C GLY A 47 3.26 7.17 2.33
N PHE A 48 2.44 7.79 1.47
CA PHE A 48 1.37 7.13 0.74
C PHE A 48 1.76 7.10 -0.74
N TYR A 49 1.61 5.94 -1.37
CA TYR A 49 1.70 5.82 -2.82
C TYR A 49 0.29 6.08 -3.39
N GLU A 50 -0.14 7.34 -3.27
CA GLU A 50 -1.55 7.78 -3.43
C GLU A 50 -2.11 7.55 -4.83
N ASP A 51 -1.26 7.36 -5.84
CA ASP A 51 -1.69 7.29 -7.24
C ASP A 51 -2.37 5.97 -7.63
N VAL A 52 -2.41 4.98 -6.71
CA VAL A 52 -3.05 3.69 -7.01
C VAL A 52 -3.81 3.10 -5.82
N ILE A 53 -5.12 2.96 -5.98
CA ILE A 53 -5.97 2.16 -5.09
C ILE A 53 -6.13 0.76 -5.67
N TYR A 54 -6.07 -0.25 -4.81
CA TYR A 54 -6.24 -1.64 -5.17
C TYR A 54 -7.49 -2.23 -4.53
N CYS A 55 -8.13 -3.14 -5.24
CA CYS A 55 -9.19 -3.96 -4.69
C CYS A 55 -8.64 -4.92 -3.64
N GLY A 56 -9.14 -4.86 -2.41
CA GLY A 56 -8.67 -5.74 -1.32
C GLY A 56 -9.07 -7.21 -1.45
N LYS A 57 -9.70 -7.61 -2.55
CA LYS A 57 -10.13 -9.00 -2.82
C LYS A 57 -9.40 -9.64 -3.99
N CYS A 58 -9.10 -8.89 -5.04
CA CYS A 58 -8.49 -9.42 -6.26
C CYS A 58 -7.23 -8.68 -6.70
N ASP A 59 -6.75 -7.73 -5.88
CA ASP A 59 -5.55 -6.91 -6.09
C ASP A 59 -5.52 -6.15 -7.42
N GLU A 60 -6.68 -6.02 -8.07
CA GLU A 60 -6.83 -5.24 -9.29
C GLU A 60 -6.71 -3.76 -8.94
N GLN A 61 -5.88 -3.06 -9.71
CA GLN A 61 -5.84 -1.60 -9.68
C GLN A 61 -7.23 -1.05 -10.03
N VAL A 62 -7.74 -0.20 -9.16
CA VAL A 62 -8.96 0.56 -9.39
C VAL A 62 -8.55 1.82 -10.13
N ASP A 63 -9.04 1.95 -11.37
CA ASP A 63 -8.81 3.13 -12.19
C ASP A 63 -9.34 4.39 -11.48
N MET A 64 -8.45 5.37 -11.29
CA MET A 64 -8.74 6.61 -10.62
C MET A 64 -9.04 7.78 -11.57
N GLU A 65 -9.04 7.60 -12.89
CA GLU A 65 -9.41 8.68 -13.81
C GLU A 65 -10.89 9.15 -13.63
N GLU A 66 -11.74 8.36 -12.99
CA GLU A 66 -13.09 8.77 -12.54
C GLU A 66 -13.08 9.68 -11.28
N TRP A 67 -11.91 10.09 -10.75
CA TRP A 67 -11.77 10.80 -9.47
C TRP A 67 -11.53 12.31 -9.57
N GLU A 68 -10.96 12.81 -10.67
CA GLU A 68 -10.67 14.24 -10.82
C GLU A 68 -11.94 15.11 -10.99
N GLU A 69 -13.09 14.53 -11.36
CA GLU A 69 -14.35 15.27 -11.50
C GLU A 69 -15.02 15.66 -10.15
N TYR A 70 -14.48 15.25 -9.00
CA TYR A 70 -15.11 15.46 -7.69
C TYR A 70 -14.27 16.21 -6.66
N GLN A 71 -13.24 16.95 -7.10
CA GLN A 71 -12.51 17.85 -6.19
C GLN A 71 -12.68 19.35 -6.40
N PHE A 72 -13.30 19.89 -7.46
CA PHE A 72 -13.85 21.26 -7.48
C PHE A 72 -14.92 21.46 -8.55
#